data_AF-A0A1B7HSY1-F1
#
_entry.id   AF-A0A1B7HSY1-F1
#
_cell.length_a   1.000
_cell.length_b   1.000
_cell.length_c   1.000
_cell.angle_alpha   90.00
_cell.angle_beta   90.00
_cell.angle_gamma   90.00
#
_symmetry.space_group_name_H-M   'P 1'
#
loop_
_entity.id
_entity.type
_entity.pdbx_description
1 polymer ?
#
loop_
_entity_poly.entity_id
_entity_poly.type
_entity_poly.pdbx_seq_one_letter_code
_entity_poly.pdbx_strand_id
1 'polypeptide(L)'
;MHKPQQQGFTLLEIMVVIVILGILASIVVPNLMGNKNQADRQKAVTDIVALENALDMYTLDNGRYPTTEQGLDALLNKPEAAPVPKNYKQNGYIKRLPEDPWQNAYQLISPGEHGSVDIFSAGPDGQAGNDDDIGNWDMNGAKS
;
A
#
# COMPACT_ATOMS: atom_id res chain seq x y z
N MET A 1 -43.28 58.22 7.32
CA MET A 1 -42.60 56.94 6.99
C MET A 1 -41.13 57.23 6.77
N HIS A 2 -40.26 56.94 7.75
CA HIS A 2 -38.81 57.08 7.58
C HIS A 2 -38.30 55.84 6.85
N LYS A 3 -37.89 55.99 5.59
CA LYS A 3 -37.19 54.93 4.85
C LYS A 3 -35.78 54.83 5.43
N PRO A 4 -35.31 53.65 5.88
CA PRO A 4 -33.93 53.48 6.29
C PRO A 4 -33.03 53.77 5.09
N GLN A 5 -32.06 54.66 5.25
CA GLN A 5 -31.03 54.91 4.25
C GLN A 5 -30.17 53.66 4.14
N GLN A 6 -30.12 53.08 2.95
CA GLN A 6 -29.16 52.02 2.62
C GLN A 6 -27.76 52.65 2.64
N GLN A 7 -26.99 52.37 3.70
CA GLN A 7 -25.58 52.70 3.73
C GLN A 7 -24.86 51.70 2.82
N GLY A 8 -24.39 52.19 1.67
CA GLY A 8 -23.54 51.42 0.76
C GLY A 8 -22.13 51.29 1.33
N PHE A 9 -21.49 50.16 1.07
CA PHE A 9 -20.09 49.92 1.45
C PHE A 9 -19.15 50.96 0.87
N THR A 10 -18.12 51.31 1.64
CA THR A 10 -17.06 52.22 1.20
C THR A 10 -16.00 51.47 0.39
N LEU A 11 -15.31 52.18 -0.52
CA LEU A 11 -14.17 51.60 -1.25
C LEU A 11 -13.06 51.13 -0.29
N LEU A 12 -12.90 51.83 0.85
CA LEU A 12 -11.90 51.52 1.86
C LEU A 12 -12.16 50.17 2.52
N GLU A 13 -13.42 49.82 2.82
CA GLU A 13 -13.77 48.51 3.37
C GLU A 13 -13.39 47.37 2.41
N ILE A 14 -13.67 47.52 1.12
CA ILE A 14 -13.34 46.49 0.12
C ILE A 14 -11.82 46.36 -0.02
N MET A 15 -11.06 47.45 0.03
CA MET A 15 -9.59 47.41 -0.01
C MET A 15 -9.00 46.64 1.16
N VAL A 16 -9.48 46.90 2.38
CA VAL A 16 -9.01 46.21 3.60
C VAL A 16 -9.31 44.72 3.51
N VAL A 17 -10.50 44.33 3.04
CA VAL A 17 -10.90 42.93 2.87
C VAL A 17 -9.98 42.21 1.88
N ILE A 18 -9.67 42.81 0.74
CA ILE A 18 -8.79 42.20 -0.28
C ILE A 18 -7.36 42.03 0.25
N VAL A 19 -6.86 42.99 1.03
CA VAL A 19 -5.53 42.88 1.67
C VAL A 19 -5.49 41.72 2.65
N ILE A 20 -6.50 41.60 3.52
CA ILE A 20 -6.59 40.48 4.48
C ILE A 20 -6.71 39.14 3.75
N LEU A 21 -7.55 39.06 2.70
CA LEU A 21 -7.67 37.86 1.88
C LEU A 21 -6.36 37.49 1.17
N GLY A 22 -5.61 38.47 0.68
CA GLY A 22 -4.29 38.26 0.08
C GLY A 22 -3.26 37.71 1.08
N ILE A 23 -3.27 38.22 2.32
CA ILE A 23 -2.42 37.71 3.41
C ILE A 23 -2.83 36.29 3.78
N LEU A 24 -4.13 36.03 3.98
CA LEU A 24 -4.63 34.70 4.36
C LEU A 24 -4.35 33.66 3.27
N ALA A 25 -4.53 34.03 1.99
CA ALA A 25 -4.22 33.16 0.86
C ALA A 25 -2.73 32.76 0.80
N SER A 26 -1.83 33.62 1.28
CA SER A 26 -0.38 33.35 1.26
C SER A 26 0.08 32.28 2.27
N ILE A 27 -0.74 31.97 3.29
CA ILE A 27 -0.35 31.08 4.41
C ILE A 27 -0.86 29.64 4.20
N VAL A 28 -1.67 29.39 3.16
CA VAL A 28 -2.26 28.06 2.94
C VAL A 28 -1.35 27.21 2.05
N VAL A 29 -0.45 26.44 2.67
CA VAL A 29 0.20 25.30 2.02
C VAL A 29 -0.33 24.02 2.68
N PRO A 30 -1.22 23.25 2.01
CA PRO A 30 -1.66 21.97 2.55
C PRO A 30 -0.50 20.95 2.47
N ASN A 31 0.07 20.59 3.63
CA ASN A 31 1.16 19.61 3.73
C ASN A 31 0.63 18.17 3.68
N LEU A 32 0.07 17.77 2.54
CA LEU A 32 -0.58 16.45 2.35
C LEU A 32 0.39 15.36 1.87
N MET A 33 1.59 15.74 1.39
CA MET A 33 2.49 14.85 0.67
C MET A 33 3.19 13.82 1.59
N GLY A 34 3.61 14.22 2.79
CA GLY A 34 4.33 13.33 3.72
C GLY A 34 3.46 12.18 4.25
N ASN A 35 2.17 12.44 4.48
CA ASN A 35 1.25 11.45 5.05
C ASN A 35 0.90 10.35 4.05
N LYS A 36 0.87 10.67 2.75
CA LYS A 36 0.55 9.69 1.71
C LYS A 36 1.65 8.62 1.60
N ASN A 37 2.92 9.03 1.50
CA ASN A 37 4.03 8.07 1.37
C ASN A 37 4.12 7.12 2.57
N GLN A 38 3.91 7.63 3.79
CA GLN A 38 3.90 6.79 4.99
C GLN A 38 2.70 5.82 4.99
N ALA A 39 1.51 6.30 4.61
CA ALA A 39 0.31 5.47 4.52
C ALA A 39 0.46 4.37 3.46
N ASP A 40 1.05 4.70 2.30
CA ASP A 40 1.34 3.76 1.22
C ASP A 40 2.31 2.67 1.73
N ARG A 41 3.45 3.03 2.32
CA ARG A 41 4.38 2.05 2.92
C ARG A 41 3.70 1.17 3.98
N GLN A 42 2.90 1.75 4.87
CA GLN A 42 2.20 1.01 5.92
C GLN A 42 1.14 0.05 5.36
N LYS A 43 0.46 0.44 4.28
CA LYS A 43 -0.44 -0.45 3.54
C LYS A 43 0.34 -1.61 2.95
N ALA A 44 1.49 -1.36 2.31
CA ALA A 44 2.32 -2.42 1.75
C ALA A 44 2.76 -3.44 2.81
N VAL A 45 3.21 -2.95 3.97
CA VAL A 45 3.55 -3.80 5.13
C VAL A 45 2.37 -4.69 5.55
N THR A 46 1.17 -4.10 5.62
CA THR A 46 -0.05 -4.83 6.03
C THR A 46 -0.43 -5.92 5.04
N ASP A 47 -0.35 -5.61 3.75
CA ASP A 47 -0.64 -6.56 2.68
C ASP A 47 0.38 -7.72 2.67
N ILE A 48 1.67 -7.43 2.88
CA ILE A 48 2.73 -8.46 3.00
C ILE A 48 2.47 -9.40 4.17
N VAL A 49 2.10 -8.88 5.36
CA VAL A 49 1.75 -9.71 6.51
C VAL A 49 0.53 -10.60 6.19
N ALA A 50 -0.47 -10.08 5.48
CA ALA A 50 -1.63 -10.88 5.08
C ALA A 50 -1.25 -11.99 4.09
N LEU A 51 -0.35 -11.70 3.14
CA LEU A 51 0.17 -12.68 2.18
C LEU A 51 1.02 -13.75 2.86
N GLU A 52 1.89 -13.38 3.81
CA GLU A 52 2.71 -14.30 4.59
C GLU A 52 1.83 -15.30 5.36
N ASN A 53 0.78 -14.81 6.03
CA ASN A 53 -0.18 -15.67 6.70
C ASN A 53 -0.89 -16.64 5.74
N ALA A 54 -1.23 -16.20 4.52
CA ALA A 54 -1.85 -17.06 3.52
C ALA A 54 -0.87 -18.13 2.99
N LEU A 55 0.41 -17.76 2.82
CA LEU A 55 1.49 -18.65 2.45
C LEU A 55 1.78 -19.69 3.54
N ASP A 56 1.72 -19.30 4.81
CA ASP A 56 1.86 -20.24 5.93
C ASP A 56 0.71 -21.26 5.93
N MET A 57 -0.53 -20.83 5.69
CA MET A 57 -1.66 -21.75 5.54
C MET A 57 -1.48 -22.69 4.34
N TYR A 58 -0.98 -22.19 3.21
CA TYR A 58 -0.64 -23.02 2.05
C TYR A 58 0.39 -24.09 2.43
N THR A 59 1.43 -23.70 3.16
CA THR A 59 2.50 -24.59 3.58
C THR A 59 2.04 -25.62 4.61
N LEU A 60 1.13 -25.27 5.52
CA LEU A 60 0.55 -26.23 6.48
C LEU A 60 -0.19 -27.38 5.77
N ASP A 61 -0.96 -27.07 4.73
CA ASP A 61 -1.71 -28.09 3.98
C ASP A 61 -0.81 -28.91 3.04
N ASN A 62 0.12 -28.24 2.36
CA ASN A 62 0.87 -28.81 1.23
C ASN A 62 2.32 -29.20 1.57
N GLY A 63 2.78 -28.87 2.76
CA GLY A 63 4.11 -29.16 3.29
C GLY A 63 5.24 -28.34 2.64
N ARG A 64 4.91 -27.32 1.84
CA ARG A 64 5.87 -26.45 1.14
C ARG A 64 5.20 -25.13 0.75
N TYR A 65 5.99 -24.07 0.60
CA TYR A 65 5.54 -22.84 -0.05
C TYR A 65 5.39 -23.04 -1.57
N PRO A 66 4.59 -22.20 -2.25
CA PRO A 66 4.60 -22.11 -3.72
C PRO A 66 5.99 -21.70 -4.23
N THR A 67 6.35 -22.17 -5.42
CA THR A 67 7.61 -21.74 -6.06
C THR A 67 7.49 -20.31 -6.61
N THR A 68 8.62 -19.67 -6.89
CA THR A 68 8.64 -18.36 -7.59
C THR A 68 7.85 -18.39 -8.91
N GLU A 69 7.95 -19.49 -9.68
CA GLU A 69 7.21 -19.64 -10.94
C GLU A 69 5.68 -19.78 -10.75
N GLN A 70 5.26 -20.45 -9.67
CA GLN A 70 3.84 -20.51 -9.29
C GLN A 70 3.35 -19.16 -8.76
N GLY A 71 4.24 -18.41 -8.10
CA GLY A 71 4.01 -17.09 -7.57
C GLY A 71 2.90 -17.03 -6.52
N LEU A 72 2.40 -15.81 -6.27
CA LEU A 72 1.28 -15.59 -5.35
C LEU A 72 -0.06 -16.06 -5.93
N ASP A 73 -0.17 -16.29 -7.25
CA ASP A 73 -1.39 -16.84 -7.85
C ASP A 73 -1.74 -18.22 -7.28
N ALA A 74 -0.75 -18.98 -6.82
CA ALA A 74 -0.96 -20.23 -6.09
C ALA A 74 -1.82 -20.06 -4.82
N LEU A 75 -1.89 -18.87 -4.23
CA LEU A 75 -2.76 -18.60 -3.09
C LEU A 75 -4.23 -18.44 -3.48
N LEU A 76 -4.50 -18.10 -4.74
CA LEU A 76 -5.84 -17.88 -5.26
C LEU A 76 -6.35 -19.12 -6.01
N ASN A 77 -5.52 -19.66 -6.89
CA ASN A 77 -5.83 -20.76 -7.77
C ASN A 77 -4.88 -21.94 -7.51
N LYS A 78 -5.36 -23.17 -7.71
CA LYS A 78 -4.52 -24.34 -7.61
C LYS A 78 -3.47 -24.32 -8.73
N PRO A 79 -2.16 -24.31 -8.42
CA PRO A 79 -1.16 -24.33 -9.47
C PRO A 79 -1.14 -25.68 -10.20
N GLU A 80 -1.07 -25.61 -11.53
CA GLU A 80 -0.92 -26.77 -12.41
C GLU A 80 0.55 -27.12 -12.65
N ALA A 81 1.44 -26.14 -12.50
CA ALA A 81 2.89 -26.32 -12.61
C ALA A 81 3.42 -27.17 -11.45
N ALA A 82 4.39 -28.04 -11.72
CA ALA A 82 5.03 -28.85 -10.70
C ALA A 82 5.85 -27.96 -9.73
N PRO A 83 5.87 -28.27 -8.42
CA PRO A 83 5.16 -29.38 -7.76
C PRO A 83 3.67 -29.06 -7.53
N VAL A 84 2.80 -29.95 -8.03
CA VAL A 84 1.34 -29.78 -7.86
C VAL A 84 0.94 -30.11 -6.41
N PRO A 85 0.25 -29.20 -5.71
CA PRO A 85 -0.19 -29.42 -4.33
C PRO A 85 -1.24 -30.53 -4.25
N LYS A 86 -1.03 -31.47 -3.34
CA LYS A 86 -1.92 -32.62 -3.13
C LYS A 86 -3.15 -32.27 -2.30
N ASN A 87 -2.99 -31.42 -1.28
CA ASN A 87 -4.04 -31.06 -0.32
C ASN A 87 -4.49 -29.61 -0.50
N TYR A 88 -4.59 -29.16 -1.76
CA TYR A 88 -4.98 -27.78 -2.04
C TYR A 88 -6.41 -27.50 -1.59
N LYS A 89 -6.60 -26.43 -0.83
CA LYS A 89 -7.92 -25.98 -0.38
C LYS A 89 -8.78 -25.53 -1.56
N GLN A 90 -9.99 -26.06 -1.69
CA GLN A 90 -10.87 -25.82 -2.85
C GLN A 90 -11.12 -24.34 -3.17
N ASN A 91 -11.16 -23.47 -2.15
CA ASN A 91 -11.42 -22.04 -2.30
C ASN A 91 -10.14 -21.18 -2.24
N GLY A 92 -8.97 -21.80 -2.38
CA GLY A 92 -7.68 -21.15 -2.18
C GLY A 92 -7.42 -20.72 -0.74
N TYR A 93 -6.35 -19.94 -0.58
CA TYR A 93 -5.83 -19.42 0.68
C TYR A 93 -6.11 -17.93 0.86
N ILE A 94 -6.40 -17.21 -0.22
CA ILE A 94 -6.81 -15.81 -0.21
C ILE A 94 -7.99 -15.57 -1.15
N LYS A 95 -8.83 -14.58 -0.84
CA LYS A 95 -10.01 -14.24 -1.67
C LYS A 95 -9.68 -13.45 -2.94
N ARG A 96 -8.62 -12.64 -2.88
CA ARG A 96 -8.11 -11.82 -3.97
C ARG A 96 -6.66 -11.47 -3.67
N LEU A 97 -5.85 -11.33 -4.71
CA LEU A 97 -4.51 -10.77 -4.54
C LEU A 97 -4.62 -9.25 -4.38
N PRO A 98 -3.99 -8.66 -3.34
CA PRO A 98 -3.86 -7.22 -3.25
C PRO A 98 -2.87 -6.72 -4.31
N GLU A 99 -3.12 -5.52 -4.81
CA GLU A 99 -2.10 -4.70 -5.46
C GLU A 99 -1.46 -3.83 -4.38
N ASP A 100 -0.18 -3.52 -4.57
CA ASP A 100 0.51 -2.58 -3.71
C ASP A 100 -0.04 -1.14 -3.90
N PRO A 101 0.34 -0.17 -3.05
CA PRO A 101 -0.14 1.21 -3.14
C PRO A 101 0.17 1.91 -4.47
N TRP A 102 1.14 1.41 -5.22
CA TRP A 102 1.60 1.92 -6.51
C TRP A 102 1.06 1.11 -7.69
N GLN A 103 0.09 0.23 -7.43
CA GLN A 103 -0.62 -0.61 -8.40
C GLN A 103 0.26 -1.70 -9.04
N ASN A 104 1.37 -2.05 -8.38
CA ASN A 104 2.19 -3.18 -8.80
C ASN A 104 1.73 -4.46 -8.08
N ALA A 105 1.99 -5.60 -8.72
CA ALA A 105 1.81 -6.89 -8.08
C ALA A 105 2.91 -7.16 -7.06
N TYR A 106 2.55 -7.75 -5.92
CA TYR A 106 3.54 -8.30 -5.00
C TYR A 106 4.30 -9.47 -5.64
N GLN A 107 5.56 -9.61 -5.27
CA GLN A 107 6.45 -10.64 -5.77
C GLN A 107 6.77 -11.65 -4.66
N LEU A 108 6.99 -12.90 -5.06
CA LEU A 108 7.36 -14.02 -4.20
C LEU A 108 8.65 -14.63 -4.71
N ILE A 109 9.64 -14.77 -3.83
CA ILE A 109 10.84 -15.57 -4.07
C ILE A 109 10.80 -16.76 -3.11
N SER A 110 10.82 -17.97 -3.67
CA SER A 110 10.84 -19.22 -2.92
C SER A 110 11.79 -20.25 -3.57
N PRO A 111 12.82 -20.72 -2.86
CA PRO A 111 13.22 -20.35 -1.50
C PRO A 111 13.69 -18.88 -1.41
N GLY A 112 13.38 -18.20 -0.31
CA GLY A 112 13.79 -16.81 -0.07
C GLY A 112 15.29 -16.67 0.17
N GLU A 113 15.83 -15.46 -0.02
CA GLU A 113 17.21 -15.10 0.30
C GLU A 113 17.36 -14.76 1.79
N HIS A 114 16.31 -14.17 2.39
CA HIS A 114 16.31 -13.70 3.79
C HIS A 114 15.56 -14.63 4.75
N GLY A 115 14.92 -15.68 4.24
CA GLY A 115 14.16 -16.63 5.04
C GLY A 115 13.61 -17.78 4.22
N SER A 116 12.54 -18.41 4.71
CA SER A 116 11.86 -19.49 3.99
C SER A 116 11.28 -19.02 2.65
N VAL A 117 10.71 -17.81 2.64
CA VAL A 117 10.19 -17.10 1.48
C VAL A 117 10.39 -15.61 1.66
N ASP A 118 10.62 -14.92 0.55
CA ASP A 118 10.67 -13.48 0.51
C ASP A 118 9.45 -12.96 -0.25
N ILE A 119 8.71 -12.03 0.36
CA ILE A 119 7.51 -11.42 -0.22
C ILE A 119 7.71 -9.92 -0.17
N PHE A 120 7.57 -9.25 -1.30
CA PHE A 120 7.87 -7.83 -1.38
C PHE A 120 7.06 -7.07 -2.43
N SER A 121 6.98 -5.76 -2.25
CA SER A 121 6.51 -4.80 -3.24
C SER A 121 7.74 -4.12 -3.86
N ALA A 122 7.67 -3.87 -5.17
CA ALA A 122 8.70 -3.16 -5.94
C ALA A 122 8.70 -1.64 -5.72
N GLY A 123 7.98 -1.17 -4.70
CA GLY A 123 7.96 0.24 -4.32
C GLY A 123 7.33 1.19 -5.35
N PRO A 124 7.54 2.51 -5.15
CA PRO A 124 7.04 3.56 -6.03
C PRO A 124 7.53 3.50 -7.47
N ASP A 125 8.73 2.99 -7.73
CA ASP A 125 9.31 2.97 -9.07
C ASP A 125 8.95 1.69 -9.87
N GLY A 126 8.40 0.68 -9.19
CA GLY A 126 7.95 -0.58 -9.77
C GLY A 126 9.09 -1.48 -10.25
N GLN A 127 10.33 -1.18 -9.88
CA GLN A 127 11.51 -1.97 -10.21
C GLN A 127 11.95 -2.75 -8.97
N ALA A 128 12.16 -4.05 -9.12
CA ALA A 128 12.68 -4.87 -8.03
C ALA A 128 14.21 -4.81 -7.96
N GLY A 129 14.76 -5.00 -6.76
CA GLY A 129 16.19 -5.09 -6.51
C GLY A 129 16.86 -3.75 -6.22
N ASN A 130 16.08 -2.75 -5.81
CA ASN A 130 16.54 -1.41 -5.41
C ASN A 130 16.22 -1.14 -3.92
N ASP A 131 16.61 0.04 -3.45
CA ASP A 131 16.47 0.43 -2.04
C ASP A 131 15.02 0.79 -1.64
N ASP A 132 14.08 0.93 -2.59
CA ASP A 132 12.68 1.24 -2.29
C ASP A 132 11.76 0.03 -2.22
N ASP A 133 12.29 -1.17 -2.49
CA ASP A 133 11.63 -2.44 -2.18
C ASP A 133 11.18 -2.49 -0.72
N ILE A 134 9.98 -3.03 -0.50
CA ILE A 134 9.41 -3.22 0.83
C ILE A 134 9.12 -4.70 0.99
N GLY A 135 9.91 -5.39 1.81
CA GLY A 135 9.84 -6.83 1.97
C GLY A 135 9.58 -7.30 3.40
N ASN A 136 9.21 -8.57 3.54
CA ASN A 136 9.04 -9.21 4.85
C ASN A 136 10.35 -9.31 5.65
N TRP A 137 11.52 -9.24 5.01
CA TRP A 137 12.82 -9.22 5.68
C TRP A 137 13.02 -8.02 6.60
N ASP A 138 12.47 -6.85 6.25
CA ASP A 138 12.53 -5.63 7.07
C ASP A 138 11.68 -5.75 8.35
N MET A 139 10.73 -6.68 8.37
CA MET A 139 9.76 -6.86 9.45
C MET A 139 10.21 -7.92 10.45
N ASN A 140 11.01 -8.88 10.01
CA ASN A 140 11.46 -10.01 10.84
C ASN A 140 12.60 -9.66 11.80
N GLY A 141 13.28 -8.51 11.61
CA GLY A 141 14.30 -8.00 12.53
C GLY A 141 13.79 -7.58 13.93
N ALA A 142 12.47 -7.56 14.17
CA ALA A 142 11.86 -7.22 15.46
C ALA A 142 11.52 -8.44 16.33
N LYS A 143 11.80 -9.67 15.88
CA LYS A 143 11.62 -10.89 16.67
C LYS A 143 12.98 -11.44 17.11
N SER A 144 13.58 -10.84 18.14
CA SER A 144 14.68 -11.42 18.92
C SER A 144 14.40 -11.28 20.40
#